data_AF-A0ABD1T0A0-F1
#
_entry.id   AF-A0ABD1T0A0-F1
#
_cell.length_a   1.000
_cell.length_b   1.000
_cell.length_c   1.000
_cell.angle_alpha   90.00
_cell.angle_beta   90.00
_cell.angle_gamma   90.00
#
_symmetry.space_group_name_H-M   'P 1'
#
loop_
_entity.id
_entity.type
_entity.pdbx_description
1 polymer ?
#
loop_
_entity_poly.entity_id
_entity_poly.type
_entity_poly.pdbx_seq_one_letter_code
_entity_poly.pdbx_strand_id
1 'polypeptide(L)'
;MAGALNFLFALYFLLTFFHCSSLAAIANYNVQNFGAKPNGKTDSTKAFLSAWASACASTQPATIYMPKGRYLLGAATFAGQSCKNPVITICIDGTLVAPSNYNVIGNSGNWIKFE
;
A
#
# COMPACT_ATOMS: atom_id res chain seq x y z
N MET A 1 2.10 50.75 -23.30
CA MET A 1 2.21 49.34 -23.75
C MET A 1 3.01 48.46 -22.79
N ALA A 2 4.07 48.94 -22.12
CA ALA A 2 4.87 48.13 -21.19
C ALA A 2 4.11 47.62 -19.94
N GLY A 3 3.17 48.39 -19.39
CA GLY A 3 2.40 48.00 -18.19
C GLY A 3 1.50 46.78 -18.38
N ALA A 4 0.92 46.62 -19.57
CA ALA A 4 0.10 45.46 -19.90
C ALA A 4 0.93 44.17 -20.01
N LEU A 5 2.14 44.27 -20.55
CA LEU A 5 3.06 43.14 -20.68
C LEU A 5 3.52 42.62 -19.30
N ASN A 6 3.88 43.53 -18.38
CA ASN A 6 4.25 43.18 -17.01
C ASN A 6 3.08 42.54 -16.23
N PHE A 7 1.85 43.00 -16.48
CA PHE A 7 0.65 42.44 -15.87
C PHE A 7 0.39 41.01 -16.36
N LEU A 8 0.58 40.76 -17.65
CA LEU A 8 0.47 39.42 -18.25
C LEU A 8 1.56 38.47 -17.74
N PHE A 9 2.79 38.95 -17.56
CA PHE A 9 3.88 38.18 -16.95
C PHE A 9 3.59 37.82 -15.48
N ALA A 10 3.06 38.76 -14.70
CA ALA A 10 2.67 38.51 -13.31
C ALA A 10 1.51 37.51 -13.21
N LEU A 11 0.52 37.60 -14.12
CA LEU A 11 -0.62 36.68 -14.17
C LEU A 11 -0.16 35.26 -14.55
N TYR A 12 0.77 35.12 -15.50
CA TYR A 12 1.38 33.83 -15.85
C TYR A 12 2.14 33.26 -14.64
N PHE A 13 2.96 34.05 -13.96
CA PHE A 13 3.70 33.59 -12.78
C PHE A 13 2.73 33.12 -11.66
N LEU A 14 1.63 33.85 -11.42
CA LEU A 14 0.57 33.44 -10.48
C LEU A 14 -0.16 32.15 -10.91
N LEU A 15 -0.43 31.96 -12.20
CA LEU A 15 -1.03 30.73 -12.74
C LEU A 15 -0.09 29.52 -12.65
N THR A 16 1.23 29.73 -12.72
CA THR A 16 2.24 28.68 -12.48
C THR A 16 2.43 28.34 -11.01
N PHE A 17 2.30 29.31 -10.11
CA PHE A 17 2.30 29.08 -8.65
C PHE A 17 1.02 28.37 -8.18
N PHE A 18 -0.11 28.56 -8.88
CA PHE A 18 -1.38 27.88 -8.59
C PHE A 18 -1.45 26.43 -9.07
N HIS A 19 -0.55 26.04 -9.99
CA HIS A 19 -0.28 24.63 -10.29
C HIS A 19 0.73 24.07 -9.27
N CYS A 20 0.42 24.21 -7.98
CA CYS A 20 1.06 23.40 -6.96
C CYS A 20 0.76 21.94 -7.30
N SER A 21 1.75 21.30 -7.90
CA SER A 21 1.72 19.96 -8.44
C SER A 21 0.95 19.04 -7.51
N SER A 22 -0.23 18.60 -7.94
CA SER A 22 -0.91 17.48 -7.31
C SER A 22 -0.12 16.21 -7.64
N LEU A 23 1.03 16.00 -6.97
CA LEU A 23 1.46 14.62 -6.77
C LEU A 23 0.35 14.02 -5.91
N ALA A 24 -0.48 13.17 -6.50
CA ALA A 24 -1.38 12.33 -5.74
C ALA A 24 -0.52 11.61 -4.69
N ALA A 25 -0.70 11.95 -3.42
CA ALA A 25 0.10 11.40 -2.35
C ALA A 25 -0.20 9.91 -2.27
N ILE A 26 0.76 9.05 -2.65
CA ILE A 26 0.58 7.61 -2.61
C ILE A 26 0.76 7.16 -1.15
N ALA A 27 -0.28 6.56 -0.57
CA ALA A 27 -0.20 6.01 0.76
C ALA A 27 0.68 4.75 0.73
N ASN A 28 1.74 4.69 1.54
CA ASN A 28 2.64 3.54 1.60
C ASN A 28 2.53 2.83 2.96
N TYR A 29 2.08 1.58 2.93
CA TYR A 29 1.85 0.72 4.08
C TYR A 29 2.93 -0.37 4.11
N ASN A 30 4.09 -0.04 4.66
CA ASN A 30 5.16 -1.02 4.91
C ASN A 30 4.73 -2.00 6.00
N VAL A 31 4.67 -3.30 5.68
CA VAL A 31 4.22 -4.35 6.60
C VAL A 31 5.03 -4.44 7.90
N GLN A 32 6.29 -3.99 7.91
CA GLN A 32 7.11 -3.92 9.13
C GLN A 32 6.57 -2.88 10.13
N ASN A 33 5.96 -1.79 9.65
CA ASN A 33 5.31 -0.79 10.51
C ASN A 33 4.07 -1.36 11.21
N PHE A 34 3.54 -2.49 10.72
CA PHE A 34 2.44 -3.25 11.33
C PHE A 34 2.94 -4.45 12.16
N GLY A 35 4.26 -4.56 12.37
CA GLY A 35 4.87 -5.59 13.21
C GLY A 35 5.33 -6.85 12.48
N ALA A 36 5.29 -6.89 11.14
CA ALA A 36 5.83 -8.02 10.39
C ALA A 36 7.35 -8.12 10.58
N LYS A 37 7.86 -9.33 10.87
CA LYS A 37 9.30 -9.55 11.07
C LYS A 37 9.91 -10.28 9.87
N PRO A 38 11.00 -9.76 9.27
CA PRO A 38 11.62 -10.32 8.06
C PRO A 38 12.48 -11.58 8.32
N ASN A 39 12.15 -12.41 9.31
CA ASN A 39 12.99 -13.53 9.79
C ASN A 39 12.53 -14.93 9.33
N GLY A 40 11.38 -15.03 8.64
CA GLY A 40 10.80 -16.28 8.15
C GLY A 40 10.31 -17.24 9.24
N LYS A 41 10.22 -16.79 10.49
CA LYS A 41 9.87 -17.60 11.66
C LYS A 41 8.69 -17.04 12.44
N THR A 42 8.61 -15.71 12.55
CA THR A 42 7.51 -15.04 13.25
C THR A 42 6.32 -14.89 12.31
N ASP A 43 5.16 -15.39 12.73
CA ASP A 43 3.91 -15.22 12.00
C ASP A 43 3.60 -13.73 11.80
N SER A 44 3.53 -13.31 10.54
CA SER A 44 3.28 -11.93 10.11
C SER A 44 1.87 -11.75 9.54
N THR A 45 0.99 -12.76 9.63
CA THR A 45 -0.36 -12.75 9.05
C THR A 45 -1.18 -11.56 9.52
N LYS A 46 -1.21 -11.31 10.83
CA LYS A 46 -1.93 -10.16 11.41
C LYS A 46 -1.38 -8.82 10.94
N ALA A 47 -0.06 -8.70 10.78
CA ALA A 47 0.56 -7.47 10.30
C ALA A 47 0.15 -7.18 8.85
N PHE A 48 0.11 -8.20 7.99
CA PHE A 48 -0.31 -8.08 6.60
C PHE A 48 -1.80 -7.73 6.49
N LEU A 49 -2.66 -8.37 7.27
CA LEU A 49 -4.09 -8.05 7.32
C LEU A 49 -4.34 -6.62 7.83
N SER A 50 -3.52 -6.13 8.77
CA SER A 50 -3.61 -4.75 9.27
C SER A 50 -3.14 -3.72 8.23
N ALA A 51 -2.08 -4.04 7.48
CA ALA A 51 -1.63 -3.22 6.37
C ALA A 51 -2.70 -3.15 5.27
N TRP A 52 -3.34 -4.28 4.95
CA TRP A 52 -4.49 -4.33 4.04
C TRP A 52 -5.64 -3.47 4.51
N ALA A 53 -6.08 -3.63 5.77
CA ALA A 53 -7.16 -2.82 6.33
C ALA A 53 -6.87 -1.31 6.22
N SER A 54 -5.62 -0.90 6.44
CA SER A 54 -5.21 0.50 6.32
C SER A 54 -5.21 0.98 4.87
N ALA A 55 -4.66 0.19 3.94
CA ALA A 55 -4.70 0.48 2.51
C ALA A 55 -6.12 0.57 1.97
N CYS A 56 -6.98 -0.30 2.47
CA CYS A 56 -8.37 -0.42 2.08
C CYS A 56 -9.25 0.73 2.58
N ALA A 57 -8.91 1.30 3.73
CA ALA A 57 -9.55 2.49 4.29
C ALA A 57 -8.99 3.81 3.72
N SER A 58 -7.89 3.76 2.95
CA SER A 58 -7.26 4.94 2.36
C SER A 58 -8.17 5.64 1.37
N THR A 59 -8.11 6.98 1.35
CA THR A 59 -8.74 7.81 0.31
C THR A 59 -7.80 8.10 -0.86
N GLN A 60 -6.53 7.69 -0.76
CA GLN A 60 -5.50 7.86 -1.78
C GLN A 60 -5.07 6.50 -2.37
N PRO A 61 -4.54 6.45 -3.61
CA PRO A 61 -3.87 5.27 -4.13
C PRO A 61 -2.88 4.71 -3.11
N ALA A 62 -2.97 3.43 -2.81
CA ALA A 62 -2.22 2.80 -1.74
C ALA A 62 -1.25 1.75 -2.29
N THR A 63 -0.07 1.67 -1.68
CA THR A 63 0.88 0.58 -1.87
C THR A 63 1.07 -0.14 -0.54
N ILE A 64 0.83 -1.45 -0.50
CA ILE A 64 1.27 -2.30 0.60
C ILE A 64 2.65 -2.81 0.23
N TYR A 65 3.65 -2.42 1.03
CA TYR A 65 5.06 -2.67 0.72
C TYR A 65 5.67 -3.74 1.63
N MET A 66 6.31 -4.74 1.01
CA MET A 66 7.00 -5.83 1.69
C MET A 66 8.49 -5.78 1.31
N PRO A 67 9.34 -5.15 2.14
CA PRO A 67 10.77 -5.04 1.84
C PRO A 67 11.47 -6.41 1.86
N LYS A 68 12.74 -6.44 1.44
CA LYS A 68 13.57 -7.65 1.47
C LYS A 68 13.55 -8.33 2.85
N GLY A 69 13.42 -9.65 2.84
CA GLY A 69 13.29 -10.46 4.05
C GLY A 69 12.39 -11.66 3.82
N ARG A 70 12.24 -12.52 4.84
CA ARG A 70 11.32 -13.65 4.80
C ARG A 70 10.15 -13.40 5.75
N TYR A 71 8.92 -13.56 5.30
CA TYR A 71 7.72 -13.33 6.08
C TYR A 71 6.90 -14.60 6.14
N LEU A 72 6.80 -15.20 7.33
CA LEU A 72 5.93 -16.35 7.55
C LEU A 72 4.48 -15.86 7.56
N LEU A 73 3.64 -16.44 6.71
CA LEU A 73 2.21 -16.14 6.64
C LEU A 73 1.42 -17.43 6.72
N GLY A 74 0.44 -17.48 7.63
CA GLY A 74 -0.66 -18.43 7.58
C GLY A 74 -1.64 -18.10 6.46
N ALA A 75 -2.85 -18.63 6.56
CA ALA A 75 -3.91 -18.32 5.60
C ALA A 75 -4.32 -16.84 5.73
N ALA A 76 -4.33 -16.11 4.62
CA ALA A 76 -4.67 -14.69 4.58
C ALA A 76 -5.70 -14.40 3.49
N THR A 77 -6.83 -13.80 3.90
CA THR A 77 -7.86 -13.30 2.98
C THR A 77 -7.90 -11.77 3.04
N PHE A 78 -7.59 -11.16 1.90
CA PHE A 78 -7.62 -9.73 1.67
C PHE A 78 -8.95 -9.37 1.01
N ALA A 79 -9.97 -9.14 1.85
CA ALA A 79 -11.34 -8.89 1.39
C ALA A 79 -11.53 -7.47 0.83
N GLY A 80 -12.15 -7.36 -0.34
CA GLY A 80 -12.39 -6.11 -1.07
C GLY A 80 -13.84 -5.61 -1.07
N GLN A 81 -14.82 -6.41 -0.65
CA GLN A 81 -16.26 -6.09 -0.79
C GLN A 81 -16.68 -4.80 -0.07
N SER A 82 -15.98 -4.40 1.00
CA SER A 82 -16.21 -3.15 1.74
C SER A 82 -15.07 -2.15 1.59
N CYS A 83 -14.23 -2.34 0.57
CA CYS A 83 -13.01 -1.57 0.40
C CYS A 83 -13.26 -0.23 -0.25
N LYS A 84 -12.85 0.84 0.43
CA LYS A 84 -13.09 2.22 -0.03
C LYS A 84 -12.09 2.64 -1.10
N ASN A 85 -10.90 2.04 -1.09
CA ASN A 85 -9.84 2.35 -2.02
C ASN A 85 -9.88 1.44 -3.25
N PRO A 86 -10.16 1.96 -4.46
CA PRO A 86 -10.17 1.17 -5.68
C PRO A 86 -8.76 0.94 -6.27
N VAL A 87 -7.71 1.57 -5.73
CA VAL A 87 -6.34 1.52 -6.28
C VAL A 87 -5.36 1.09 -5.20
N ILE A 88 -5.22 -0.22 -5.01
CA ILE A 88 -4.25 -0.83 -4.10
C ILE A 88 -3.23 -1.63 -4.91
N THR A 89 -1.96 -1.30 -4.73
CA THR A 89 -0.82 -2.05 -5.27
C THR A 89 -0.15 -2.85 -4.16
N ILE A 90 0.23 -4.09 -4.44
CA ILE A 90 1.01 -4.92 -3.52
C ILE A 90 2.40 -5.09 -4.10
N CYS A 91 3.39 -4.52 -3.42
CA CYS A 91 4.79 -4.57 -3.83
C CYS A 91 5.57 -5.54 -2.94
N ILE A 92 6.08 -6.61 -3.53
CA ILE A 92 6.77 -7.69 -2.83
C ILE A 92 8.23 -7.76 -3.26
N ASP A 93 9.14 -7.16 -2.47
CA ASP A 93 10.58 -7.32 -2.63
C ASP A 93 11.15 -8.45 -1.76
N GLY A 94 10.37 -8.91 -0.78
CA GLY A 94 10.70 -10.01 0.13
C GLY A 94 10.24 -11.39 -0.38
N THR A 95 10.17 -12.33 0.54
CA THR A 95 9.70 -13.71 0.29
C THR A 95 8.59 -14.04 1.28
N LEU A 96 7.45 -14.48 0.76
CA LEU A 96 6.38 -15.05 1.57
C LEU A 96 6.66 -16.53 1.82
N VAL A 97 6.59 -16.95 3.07
CA VAL A 97 6.91 -18.31 3.50
C VAL A 97 5.63 -18.92 4.05
N ALA A 98 5.20 -20.05 3.47
CA ALA A 98 4.10 -20.82 4.00
C ALA A 98 4.53 -21.56 5.28
N PRO A 99 3.61 -21.87 6.21
CA PRO A 99 3.92 -22.66 7.38
C PRO A 99 4.30 -24.09 6.96
N SER A 100 5.29 -24.68 7.64
CA SER A 100 5.70 -26.07 7.38
C SER A 100 4.62 -27.08 7.77
N ASN A 101 3.80 -26.76 8.76
CA ASN A 101 2.65 -27.56 9.14
C ASN A 101 1.48 -27.25 8.21
N TYR A 102 1.19 -28.17 7.29
CA TYR A 102 0.09 -28.05 6.32
C TYR A 102 -1.26 -27.76 7.00
N ASN A 103 -1.51 -28.28 8.20
CA ASN A 103 -2.79 -28.07 8.90
C ASN A 103 -3.10 -26.60 9.22
N VAL A 104 -2.10 -25.71 9.16
CA VAL A 104 -2.28 -24.26 9.34
C VAL A 104 -3.00 -23.61 8.16
N ILE A 105 -2.82 -24.14 6.95
CA ILE A 105 -3.38 -23.55 5.70
C ILE A 105 -4.28 -24.51 4.91
N GLY A 106 -4.18 -25.81 5.18
CA GLY A 106 -4.82 -26.88 4.40
C GLY A 106 -6.35 -26.89 4.44
N ASN A 107 -6.94 -26.33 5.49
CA ASN A 107 -8.40 -26.22 5.65
C ASN A 107 -8.98 -24.92 5.09
N SER A 108 -8.13 -23.97 4.67
CA SER A 108 -8.56 -22.63 4.23
C SER A 108 -8.94 -22.57 2.75
N GLY A 109 -8.68 -23.64 1.98
CA GLY A 109 -8.89 -23.70 0.52
C GLY A 109 -7.90 -22.87 -0.30
N ASN A 110 -7.44 -21.74 0.24
CA ASN A 110 -6.40 -20.89 -0.33
C ASN A 110 -5.39 -20.51 0.77
N TRP A 111 -4.11 -20.43 0.42
CA TRP A 111 -3.09 -19.88 1.30
C TRP A 111 -3.19 -18.34 1.35
N ILE A 112 -3.26 -17.70 0.19
CA ILE A 112 -3.42 -16.25 0.06
C ILE A 112 -4.57 -16.01 -0.91
N LYS A 113 -5.56 -15.22 -0.49
CA LYS A 113 -6.75 -14.91 -1.28
C LYS A 113 -6.96 -13.39 -1.35
N PHE A 114 -7.24 -12.90 -2.55
CA PHE A 114 -7.73 -11.54 -2.80
C PHE A 114 -9.18 -11.65 -3.29
N GLU A 115 -10.08 -10.86 -2.71
CA GLU A 115 -11.50 -10.79 -3.11
C GLU A 115 -11.92 -9.36 -3.42
#